data_AF-A0A382YUK2-F1
#
_entry.id   AF-A0A382YUK2-F1
#
_cell.length_a   1.000
_cell.length_b   1.000
_cell.length_c   1.000
_cell.angle_alpha   90.00
_cell.angle_beta   90.00
_cell.angle_gamma   90.00
#
_symmetry.space_group_name_H-M   'P 1'
#
loop_
_entity.id
_entity.type
_entity.pdbx_description
1 polymer ?
#
loop_
_entity_poly.entity_id
_entity_poly.type
_entity_poly.pdbx_seq_one_letter_code
_entity_poly.pdbx_strand_id
1 'polypeptide(L)'
;FPVVTVALSGPGAGTITDCVGGLDGDQITDTGWYIKPQTITGTNKQWVVAATANETATTDTIAYGEWSDPVQFSGADGADGFNSATVEIWKLTNSTTETTKPSGDSRYTFDSGALTFTTANGWGYKPTSAQATPVANNKYLHKRTAAAIGKEIYTDIDDGDWSDPIIAAQYGQIGNPGKKTLITLIYLTAPTSGATPVPDKPVASGSQTYSFANNTITNVSAWSFTPPAFDASGEDAYYWASIFTTEEDTAEGGSATVTAS
;
A
#
# COMPACT_ATOMS: atom_id res chain seq x y z
N PHE A 1 -26.95 -16.75 15.30
CA PHE A 1 -25.58 -16.77 15.84
C PHE A 1 -25.20 -15.33 16.21
N PRO A 2 -24.57 -15.03 17.36
CA PRO A 2 -24.31 -13.64 17.75
C PRO A 2 -23.15 -13.02 16.96
N VAL A 3 -23.04 -11.70 17.00
CA VAL A 3 -21.87 -10.96 16.51
C VAL A 3 -20.70 -11.25 17.45
N VAL A 4 -19.53 -11.57 16.89
CA VAL A 4 -18.32 -11.88 17.68
C VAL A 4 -17.18 -10.94 17.33
N THR A 5 -16.25 -10.75 18.27
CA THR A 5 -14.98 -10.05 18.04
C THR A 5 -13.85 -11.06 18.03
N VAL A 6 -13.02 -10.99 16.99
CA VAL A 6 -11.82 -11.82 16.83
C VAL A 6 -10.59 -10.94 17.00
N ALA A 7 -9.61 -11.39 17.78
CA ALA A 7 -8.31 -10.74 17.85
C ALA A 7 -7.45 -11.17 16.65
N LEU A 8 -6.90 -10.21 15.92
CA LEU A 8 -6.01 -10.43 14.78
C LEU A 8 -4.52 -10.32 15.14
N SER A 9 -4.22 -9.78 16.32
CA SER A 9 -2.85 -9.60 16.81
C SER A 9 -2.76 -9.67 18.34
N GLY A 10 -1.54 -9.79 18.85
CA GLY A 10 -1.28 -9.85 20.30
C GLY A 10 -1.63 -11.20 20.94
N PRO A 11 -1.65 -11.25 22.30
CA PRO A 11 -2.04 -12.45 23.03
C PRO A 11 -3.51 -12.79 22.75
N GLY A 12 -3.75 -13.91 22.06
CA GLY A 12 -5.09 -14.31 21.62
C GLY A 12 -5.35 -14.12 20.11
N ALA A 13 -4.36 -13.70 19.33
CA ALA A 13 -4.47 -13.65 17.87
C ALA A 13 -5.01 -14.97 17.29
N GLY A 14 -6.00 -14.89 16.40
CA GLY A 14 -6.69 -16.03 15.81
C GLY A 14 -7.78 -16.64 16.67
N THR A 15 -8.21 -15.98 17.76
CA THR A 15 -9.29 -16.48 18.63
C THR A 15 -10.43 -15.47 18.76
N ILE A 16 -11.64 -15.98 19.00
CA ILE A 16 -12.77 -15.16 19.43
C ILE A 16 -12.48 -14.71 20.86
N THR A 17 -12.43 -13.39 21.07
CA THR A 17 -12.11 -12.79 22.37
C THR A 17 -13.32 -12.19 23.06
N ASP A 18 -14.38 -11.89 22.30
CA ASP A 18 -15.63 -11.37 22.83
C ASP A 18 -16.81 -11.72 21.92
N CYS A 19 -18.03 -11.66 22.44
CA CYS A 19 -19.26 -11.76 21.66
C CYS A 19 -20.41 -10.99 22.31
N VAL A 20 -21.38 -10.58 21.50
CA VAL A 20 -22.60 -9.95 22.02
C VAL A 20 -23.36 -10.96 22.88
N GLY A 21 -23.43 -10.70 24.19
CA GLY A 21 -24.00 -11.62 25.19
C GLY A 21 -22.96 -12.32 26.07
N GLY A 22 -21.67 -12.19 25.73
CA GLY A 22 -20.54 -12.71 26.49
C GLY A 22 -20.22 -14.18 26.21
N LEU A 23 -18.96 -14.53 26.48
CA LEU A 23 -18.46 -15.90 26.46
C LEU A 23 -18.56 -16.49 27.88
N ASP A 24 -19.20 -17.65 28.01
CA ASP A 24 -19.17 -18.45 29.24
C ASP A 24 -18.23 -19.64 29.04
N GLY A 25 -16.95 -19.44 29.42
CA GLY A 25 -15.88 -20.36 29.07
C GLY A 25 -15.69 -20.46 27.55
N ASP A 26 -15.92 -21.65 26.99
CA ASP A 26 -15.83 -21.90 25.54
C ASP A 26 -17.19 -21.76 24.83
N GLN A 27 -18.28 -21.48 25.56
CA GLN A 27 -19.61 -21.35 24.99
C GLN A 27 -19.88 -19.91 24.56
N ILE A 28 -20.39 -19.74 23.35
CA ILE A 28 -20.82 -18.45 22.81
C ILE A 28 -22.22 -18.16 23.35
N THR A 29 -22.28 -17.51 24.52
CA THR A 29 -23.55 -17.23 25.23
C THR A 29 -24.35 -18.54 25.46
N ASP A 30 -25.62 -18.48 25.86
CA ASP A 30 -26.48 -19.68 26.01
C ASP A 30 -27.07 -20.17 24.67
N THR A 31 -26.25 -20.20 23.61
CA THR A 31 -26.72 -20.53 22.24
C THR A 31 -26.56 -22.00 21.85
N GLY A 32 -25.79 -22.76 22.62
CA GLY A 32 -25.36 -24.12 22.27
C GLY A 32 -24.19 -24.18 21.29
N TRP A 33 -23.63 -23.04 20.86
CA TRP A 33 -22.41 -22.98 20.04
C TRP A 33 -21.17 -22.81 20.91
N TYR A 34 -20.08 -23.48 20.52
CA TYR A 34 -18.82 -23.50 21.26
C TYR A 34 -17.65 -23.18 20.34
N ILE A 35 -16.63 -22.50 20.86
CA ILE A 35 -15.37 -22.21 20.14
C ILE A 35 -14.38 -23.39 20.14
N LYS A 36 -14.75 -24.49 20.81
CA LYS A 36 -14.01 -25.75 20.80
C LYS A 36 -14.95 -26.95 20.61
N PRO A 37 -14.48 -28.05 20.00
CA PRO A 37 -15.26 -29.27 19.90
C PRO A 37 -15.73 -29.78 21.26
N GLN A 38 -16.98 -30.23 21.32
CA GLN A 38 -17.57 -30.80 22.53
C GLN A 38 -17.45 -32.32 22.51
N THR A 39 -17.49 -32.96 23.69
CA THR A 39 -17.55 -34.42 23.74
C THR A 39 -18.95 -34.88 23.32
N ILE A 40 -19.04 -35.74 22.31
CA ILE A 40 -20.31 -36.33 21.88
C ILE A 40 -20.71 -37.43 22.87
N THR A 41 -21.91 -37.33 23.42
CA THR A 41 -22.51 -38.38 24.27
C THR A 41 -23.78 -38.91 23.62
N GLY A 42 -24.02 -40.22 23.77
CA GLY A 42 -25.22 -40.87 23.25
C GLY A 42 -25.39 -40.72 21.73
N THR A 43 -26.57 -40.26 21.31
CA THR A 43 -26.95 -40.09 19.89
C THR A 43 -26.73 -38.68 19.35
N ASN A 44 -26.11 -37.79 20.14
CA ASN A 44 -25.93 -36.39 19.77
C ASN A 44 -25.03 -36.23 18.53
N LYS A 45 -25.20 -35.10 17.83
CA LYS A 45 -24.40 -34.71 16.66
C LYS A 45 -23.69 -33.40 16.94
N GLN A 46 -22.51 -33.23 16.35
CA GLN A 46 -21.80 -31.95 16.31
C GLN A 46 -21.92 -31.33 14.94
N TRP A 47 -22.13 -30.01 14.96
CA TRP A 47 -22.24 -29.14 13.80
C TRP A 47 -21.18 -28.05 13.92
N VAL A 48 -20.65 -27.61 12.79
CA VAL A 48 -19.68 -26.52 12.69
C VAL A 48 -20.24 -25.47 11.75
N VAL A 49 -20.06 -24.22 12.14
CA VAL A 49 -20.17 -23.04 11.28
C VAL A 49 -18.80 -22.37 11.26
N ALA A 50 -18.50 -21.64 10.19
CA ALA A 50 -17.24 -20.93 10.08
C ALA A 50 -17.45 -19.55 9.45
N ALA A 51 -16.57 -18.62 9.82
CA ALA A 51 -16.45 -17.31 9.23
C ALA A 51 -14.96 -16.93 9.25
N THR A 52 -14.59 -15.88 8.52
CA THR A 52 -13.22 -15.41 8.43
C THR A 52 -13.13 -13.98 8.90
N ALA A 53 -12.17 -13.70 9.77
CA ALA A 53 -11.83 -12.33 10.12
C ALA A 53 -10.95 -11.69 9.02
N ASN A 54 -11.32 -10.50 8.55
CA ASN A 54 -10.68 -9.76 7.47
C ASN A 54 -10.61 -8.28 7.80
N GLU A 55 -9.65 -7.90 8.66
CA GLU A 55 -9.41 -6.51 9.01
C GLU A 55 -7.93 -6.14 8.98
N THR A 56 -7.65 -4.84 8.87
CA THR A 56 -6.28 -4.29 9.01
C THR A 56 -5.99 -3.81 10.43
N ALA A 57 -7.03 -3.69 11.25
CA ALA A 57 -6.94 -3.36 12.66
C ALA A 57 -6.46 -4.55 13.50
N THR A 58 -6.34 -4.35 14.82
CA THR A 58 -5.91 -5.41 15.76
C THR A 58 -7.01 -6.43 16.06
N THR A 59 -8.25 -6.13 15.69
CA THR A 59 -9.45 -6.94 15.90
C THR A 59 -10.37 -6.84 14.69
N ASP A 60 -11.26 -7.80 14.55
CA ASP A 60 -12.35 -7.79 13.59
C ASP A 60 -13.69 -8.12 14.26
N THR A 61 -14.77 -7.55 13.75
CA THR A 61 -16.15 -7.86 14.16
C THR A 61 -16.79 -8.73 13.09
N ILE A 62 -17.04 -10.00 13.41
CA ILE A 62 -17.75 -10.92 12.51
C ILE A 62 -19.25 -10.80 12.77
N ALA A 63 -19.99 -10.37 11.75
CA ALA A 63 -21.44 -10.20 11.84
C ALA A 63 -22.18 -11.54 11.77
N TYR A 64 -23.41 -11.59 12.27
CA TYR A 64 -24.24 -12.81 12.22
C TYR A 64 -24.35 -13.39 10.80
N GLY A 65 -24.55 -12.53 9.80
CA GLY A 65 -24.77 -12.95 8.43
C GLY A 65 -23.51 -13.41 7.68
N GLU A 66 -22.33 -13.37 8.30
CA GLU A 66 -21.06 -13.79 7.69
C GLU A 66 -20.70 -15.25 8.03
N TRP A 67 -21.49 -15.89 8.89
CA TRP A 67 -21.30 -17.29 9.25
C TRP A 67 -21.91 -18.20 8.20
N SER A 68 -21.14 -19.18 7.76
CA SER A 68 -21.61 -20.24 6.87
C SER A 68 -22.82 -20.97 7.44
N ASP A 69 -23.55 -21.65 6.55
CA ASP A 69 -24.54 -22.63 6.97
C ASP A 69 -23.91 -23.74 7.85
N PRO A 70 -24.66 -24.28 8.85
CA PRO A 70 -24.18 -25.37 9.69
C PRO A 70 -23.90 -26.66 8.90
N VAL A 71 -22.67 -27.17 9.02
CA VAL A 71 -22.28 -28.47 8.46
C VAL A 71 -22.09 -29.48 9.58
N GLN A 72 -22.68 -30.67 9.45
CA GLN A 72 -22.51 -31.72 10.45
C GLN A 72 -21.05 -32.21 10.46
N PHE A 73 -20.31 -31.90 11.52
CA PHE A 73 -18.92 -32.28 11.71
C PHE A 73 -18.78 -33.74 12.19
N SER A 74 -19.72 -34.20 13.02
CA SER A 74 -19.73 -35.59 13.50
C SER A 74 -20.06 -36.60 12.38
N GLY A 75 -19.42 -37.76 12.38
CA GLY A 75 -19.64 -38.86 11.43
C GLY A 75 -19.46 -40.23 12.09
N ALA A 76 -19.87 -41.30 11.40
CA ALA A 76 -19.50 -42.66 11.77
C ALA A 76 -18.04 -42.93 11.39
N ASP A 77 -17.40 -43.93 12.02
CA ASP A 77 -16.07 -44.39 11.62
C ASP A 77 -16.05 -44.70 10.11
N GLY A 78 -15.08 -44.13 9.39
CA GLY A 78 -14.96 -44.27 7.93
C GLY A 78 -15.83 -43.32 7.10
N ALA A 79 -16.54 -42.36 7.71
CA ALA A 79 -17.16 -41.27 6.96
C ALA A 79 -16.10 -40.33 6.35
N ASP A 80 -16.44 -39.69 5.23
CA ASP A 80 -15.58 -38.70 4.58
C ASP A 80 -15.13 -37.62 5.57
N GLY A 81 -13.87 -37.20 5.40
CA GLY A 81 -13.25 -36.14 6.17
C GLY A 81 -13.96 -34.80 6.00
N PHE A 82 -13.70 -33.88 6.94
CA PHE A 82 -14.19 -32.52 6.85
C PHE A 82 -13.19 -31.65 6.09
N ASN A 83 -13.65 -31.00 5.03
CA ASN A 83 -12.86 -30.06 4.25
C ASN A 83 -13.10 -28.63 4.75
N SER A 84 -12.04 -27.84 4.79
CA SER A 84 -12.09 -26.42 5.16
C SER A 84 -11.08 -25.61 4.37
N ALA A 85 -11.46 -24.41 3.93
CA ALA A 85 -10.56 -23.45 3.30
C ALA A 85 -10.97 -22.00 3.60
N THR A 86 -10.00 -21.10 3.68
CA THR A 86 -10.23 -19.66 3.59
C THR A 86 -10.17 -19.24 2.13
N VAL A 87 -11.23 -18.64 1.64
CA VAL A 87 -11.33 -18.17 0.25
C VAL A 87 -11.17 -16.66 0.23
N GLU A 88 -10.33 -16.14 -0.66
CA GLU A 88 -10.10 -14.70 -0.84
C GLU A 88 -10.50 -14.25 -2.24
N ILE A 89 -11.18 -13.10 -2.31
CA ILE A 89 -11.58 -12.46 -3.57
C ILE A 89 -11.14 -11.00 -3.58
N TRP A 90 -10.89 -10.49 -4.78
CA TRP A 90 -10.22 -9.21 -4.98
C TRP A 90 -10.96 -8.35 -6.00
N LYS A 91 -11.00 -7.03 -5.77
CA LYS A 91 -11.64 -6.08 -6.69
C LYS A 91 -10.86 -4.79 -6.76
N LEU A 92 -10.49 -4.37 -7.98
CA LEU A 92 -9.74 -3.15 -8.21
C LEU A 92 -10.73 -2.03 -8.59
N THR A 93 -10.65 -0.90 -7.90
CA THR A 93 -11.57 0.23 -8.10
C THR A 93 -10.85 1.58 -8.01
N ASN A 94 -11.54 2.66 -8.37
CA ASN A 94 -11.08 4.04 -8.13
C ASN A 94 -11.62 4.64 -6.82
N SER A 95 -12.35 3.85 -6.02
CA SER A 95 -13.01 4.28 -4.80
C SER A 95 -12.32 3.70 -3.57
N THR A 96 -12.18 4.51 -2.52
CA THR A 96 -11.74 4.04 -1.19
C THR A 96 -12.81 3.18 -0.51
N THR A 97 -14.04 3.20 -0.99
CA THR A 97 -15.15 2.41 -0.44
C THR A 97 -15.65 1.40 -1.46
N GLU A 98 -15.94 0.20 -1.00
CA GLU A 98 -16.60 -0.86 -1.75
C GLU A 98 -17.69 -1.46 -0.86
N THR A 99 -18.86 -1.76 -1.41
CA THR A 99 -20.01 -2.25 -0.63
C THR A 99 -20.68 -3.45 -1.27
N THR A 100 -20.39 -3.75 -2.54
CA THR A 100 -20.97 -4.90 -3.24
C THR A 100 -20.28 -6.19 -2.81
N LYS A 101 -21.08 -7.23 -2.58
CA LYS A 101 -20.64 -8.63 -2.45
C LYS A 101 -20.88 -9.34 -3.79
N PRO A 102 -20.25 -10.50 -4.07
CA PRO A 102 -20.82 -11.44 -5.03
C PRO A 102 -22.29 -11.69 -4.71
N SER A 103 -23.13 -11.96 -5.71
CA SER A 103 -24.56 -12.21 -5.50
C SER A 103 -24.95 -13.61 -5.98
N GLY A 104 -25.76 -14.28 -5.17
CA GLY A 104 -25.98 -15.72 -5.30
C GLY A 104 -24.73 -16.53 -4.92
N ASP A 105 -24.93 -17.82 -4.76
CA ASP A 105 -23.93 -18.68 -4.14
C ASP A 105 -22.68 -18.80 -5.04
N SER A 106 -21.53 -18.84 -4.39
CA SER A 106 -20.23 -19.08 -5.01
C SER A 106 -19.80 -20.51 -4.70
N ARG A 107 -19.51 -21.31 -5.72
CA ARG A 107 -19.08 -22.70 -5.52
C ARG A 107 -17.57 -22.80 -5.39
N TYR A 108 -17.10 -23.32 -4.26
CA TYR A 108 -15.69 -23.64 -4.00
C TYR A 108 -15.45 -25.15 -4.11
N THR A 109 -14.48 -25.56 -4.92
CA THR A 109 -14.08 -26.97 -5.07
C THR A 109 -12.77 -27.22 -4.33
N PHE A 110 -12.79 -28.08 -3.32
CA PHE A 110 -11.65 -28.31 -2.42
C PHE A 110 -10.44 -28.92 -3.12
N ASP A 111 -10.68 -29.92 -4.00
CA ASP A 111 -9.60 -30.64 -4.69
C ASP A 111 -8.77 -29.73 -5.61
N SER A 112 -9.43 -28.85 -6.35
CA SER A 112 -8.77 -27.95 -7.31
C SER A 112 -8.44 -26.56 -6.73
N GLY A 113 -9.02 -26.20 -5.58
CA GLY A 113 -9.02 -24.83 -5.07
C GLY A 113 -9.54 -23.87 -6.13
N ALA A 114 -10.67 -24.21 -6.78
CA ALA A 114 -11.34 -23.38 -7.76
C ALA A 114 -12.59 -22.74 -7.14
N LEU A 115 -12.85 -21.49 -7.50
CA LEU A 115 -14.07 -20.76 -7.12
C LEU A 115 -14.81 -20.34 -8.39
N THR A 116 -16.11 -20.60 -8.44
CA THR A 116 -16.99 -20.09 -9.49
C THR A 116 -18.11 -19.27 -8.86
N PHE A 117 -18.37 -18.10 -9.43
CA PHE A 117 -19.44 -17.21 -8.97
C PHE A 117 -20.72 -17.44 -9.78
N THR A 118 -21.88 -17.36 -9.12
CA THR A 118 -23.14 -17.12 -9.81
C THR A 118 -23.12 -15.72 -10.44
N THR A 119 -22.82 -14.69 -9.66
CA THR A 119 -22.56 -13.33 -10.16
C THR A 119 -21.47 -12.68 -9.34
N ALA A 120 -20.35 -12.33 -10.00
CA ALA A 120 -19.16 -11.88 -9.30
C ALA A 120 -19.18 -10.39 -8.88
N ASN A 121 -20.05 -9.55 -9.43
CA ASN A 121 -20.08 -8.10 -9.16
C ASN A 121 -18.70 -7.40 -9.27
N GLY A 122 -17.87 -7.87 -10.20
CA GLY A 122 -16.52 -7.37 -10.46
C GLY A 122 -15.42 -7.94 -9.55
N TRP A 123 -15.77 -8.81 -8.59
CA TRP A 123 -14.81 -9.57 -7.80
C TRP A 123 -14.13 -10.66 -8.63
N GLY A 124 -12.84 -10.86 -8.41
CA GLY A 124 -12.04 -11.90 -9.03
C GLY A 124 -11.47 -12.87 -7.99
N TYR A 125 -11.49 -14.15 -8.31
CA TYR A 125 -10.77 -15.19 -7.56
C TYR A 125 -9.38 -15.37 -8.16
N LYS A 126 -8.33 -15.39 -7.31
CA LYS A 126 -6.91 -15.35 -7.70
C LYS A 126 -6.58 -14.11 -8.54
N PRO A 127 -6.06 -13.03 -7.92
CA PRO A 127 -5.85 -11.79 -8.65
C PRO A 127 -4.89 -12.04 -9.81
N THR A 128 -5.29 -11.63 -11.02
CA THR A 128 -4.34 -11.55 -12.14
C THR A 128 -3.26 -10.52 -11.80
N SER A 129 -2.10 -10.56 -12.45
CA SER A 129 -1.06 -9.54 -12.26
C SER A 129 -1.60 -8.11 -12.47
N ALA A 130 -2.61 -7.95 -13.34
CA ALA A 130 -3.30 -6.68 -13.58
C ALA A 130 -4.24 -6.26 -12.45
N GLN A 131 -4.87 -7.20 -11.74
CA GLN A 131 -5.70 -6.91 -10.55
C GLN A 131 -4.85 -6.67 -9.30
N ALA A 132 -3.67 -7.30 -9.21
CA ALA A 132 -2.82 -7.23 -8.02
C ALA A 132 -2.10 -5.89 -7.84
N THR A 133 -2.04 -5.04 -8.87
CA THR A 133 -1.26 -3.80 -8.84
C THR A 133 -2.14 -2.57 -9.02
N PRO A 134 -2.41 -1.80 -7.94
CA PRO A 134 -3.07 -0.51 -8.06
C PRO A 134 -2.32 0.46 -8.99
N VAL A 135 -3.09 1.18 -9.81
CA VAL A 135 -2.58 2.19 -10.77
C VAL A 135 -3.40 3.47 -10.69
N ALA A 136 -2.96 4.53 -11.38
CA ALA A 136 -3.58 5.85 -11.32
C ALA A 136 -5.10 5.87 -11.65
N ASN A 137 -5.59 4.94 -12.47
CA ASN A 137 -6.99 4.76 -12.86
C ASN A 137 -7.61 3.45 -12.36
N ASN A 138 -7.07 2.89 -11.26
CA ASN A 138 -7.56 1.73 -10.55
C ASN A 138 -6.83 1.67 -9.19
N LYS A 139 -7.14 2.66 -8.36
CA LYS A 139 -6.31 3.09 -7.23
C LYS A 139 -6.38 2.21 -5.99
N TYR A 140 -7.43 1.42 -5.80
CA TYR A 140 -7.65 0.67 -4.57
C TYR A 140 -7.95 -0.78 -4.87
N LEU A 141 -7.13 -1.67 -4.33
CA LEU A 141 -7.33 -3.11 -4.36
C LEU A 141 -8.06 -3.53 -3.08
N HIS A 142 -9.33 -3.87 -3.24
CA HIS A 142 -10.18 -4.37 -2.17
C HIS A 142 -10.06 -5.88 -2.05
N LYS A 143 -10.18 -6.40 -0.82
CA LYS A 143 -10.19 -7.83 -0.49
C LYS A 143 -11.39 -8.18 0.39
N ARG A 144 -12.05 -9.30 0.09
CA ARG A 144 -12.99 -9.99 1.01
C ARG A 144 -12.54 -11.42 1.21
N THR A 145 -12.94 -12.00 2.33
CA THR A 145 -12.72 -13.42 2.60
C THR A 145 -14.02 -14.12 3.03
N ALA A 146 -14.07 -15.43 2.85
CA ALA A 146 -15.14 -16.29 3.36
C ALA A 146 -14.56 -17.65 3.77
N ALA A 147 -15.27 -18.36 4.63
CA ALA A 147 -14.95 -19.74 4.98
C ALA A 147 -15.70 -20.71 4.07
N ALA A 148 -14.98 -21.62 3.41
CA ALA A 148 -15.56 -22.77 2.71
C ALA A 148 -15.43 -23.99 3.61
N ILE A 149 -16.54 -24.53 4.12
CA ILE A 149 -16.57 -25.76 4.90
C ILE A 149 -17.53 -26.78 4.30
N GLY A 150 -17.22 -28.07 4.40
CA GLY A 150 -18.06 -29.11 3.82
C GLY A 150 -17.49 -30.51 3.99
N LYS A 151 -18.33 -31.52 3.72
CA LYS A 151 -17.89 -32.93 3.65
C LYS A 151 -17.75 -33.43 2.22
N GLU A 152 -18.35 -32.73 1.27
CA GLU A 152 -18.24 -33.04 -0.15
C GLU A 152 -16.93 -32.46 -0.72
N ILE A 153 -16.65 -32.82 -1.97
CA ILE A 153 -15.49 -32.30 -2.73
C ILE A 153 -15.65 -30.83 -3.13
N TYR A 154 -16.87 -30.28 -3.00
CA TYR A 154 -17.17 -28.86 -3.14
C TYR A 154 -18.11 -28.40 -2.03
N THR A 155 -18.24 -27.09 -1.87
CA THR A 155 -19.26 -26.45 -1.05
C THR A 155 -19.70 -25.15 -1.72
N ASP A 156 -20.92 -24.72 -1.42
CA ASP A 156 -21.43 -23.42 -1.82
C ASP A 156 -21.19 -22.42 -0.67
N ILE A 157 -20.77 -21.21 -1.03
CA ILE A 157 -20.55 -20.07 -0.13
C ILE A 157 -21.64 -19.06 -0.44
N ASP A 158 -22.49 -18.79 0.52
CA ASP A 158 -23.60 -17.87 0.35
C ASP A 158 -23.10 -16.43 0.16
N ASP A 159 -23.92 -15.57 -0.43
CA ASP A 159 -23.54 -14.16 -0.60
C ASP A 159 -23.38 -13.42 0.73
N GLY A 160 -24.09 -13.86 1.78
CA GLY A 160 -23.97 -13.39 3.16
C GLY A 160 -22.58 -13.64 3.76
N ASP A 161 -22.02 -14.83 3.52
CA ASP A 161 -20.81 -15.38 4.16
C ASP A 161 -19.55 -14.54 3.91
N TRP A 162 -19.55 -13.73 2.85
CA TRP A 162 -18.42 -12.86 2.56
C TRP A 162 -18.28 -11.75 3.59
N SER A 163 -17.08 -11.65 4.18
CA SER A 163 -16.66 -10.58 5.07
C SER A 163 -16.89 -9.21 4.46
N ASP A 164 -16.95 -8.16 5.27
CA ASP A 164 -16.76 -6.78 4.80
C ASP A 164 -15.43 -6.58 4.04
N PRO A 165 -15.37 -5.61 3.11
CA PRO A 165 -14.19 -5.41 2.27
C PRO A 165 -13.16 -4.52 2.97
N ILE A 166 -11.89 -4.90 2.84
CA ILE A 166 -10.75 -4.06 3.25
C ILE A 166 -9.96 -3.57 2.04
N ILE A 167 -9.25 -2.46 2.20
CA ILE A 167 -8.22 -2.05 1.25
C ILE A 167 -6.94 -2.83 1.57
N ALA A 168 -6.58 -3.76 0.70
CA ALA A 168 -5.35 -4.54 0.83
C ALA A 168 -4.13 -3.84 0.22
N ALA A 169 -4.34 -3.01 -0.80
CA ALA A 169 -3.31 -2.15 -1.38
C ALA A 169 -3.93 -0.91 -2.03
N GLN A 170 -3.14 0.16 -2.13
CA GLN A 170 -3.54 1.38 -2.84
C GLN A 170 -2.41 1.97 -3.68
N TYR A 171 -2.77 2.71 -4.72
CA TYR A 171 -1.83 3.42 -5.57
C TYR A 171 -1.20 4.57 -4.78
N GLY A 172 0.11 4.46 -4.52
CA GLY A 172 0.90 5.56 -4.00
C GLY A 172 1.13 6.61 -5.09
N GLN A 173 1.04 7.89 -4.75
CA GLN A 173 1.55 8.92 -5.64
C GLN A 173 3.07 8.79 -5.74
N ILE A 174 3.62 9.05 -6.93
CA ILE A 174 5.07 9.27 -7.07
C ILE A 174 5.39 10.48 -6.19
N GLY A 175 6.37 10.33 -5.28
CA GLY A 175 6.84 11.45 -4.47
C GLY A 175 7.36 12.58 -5.35
N ASN A 176 7.29 13.82 -4.86
CA ASN A 176 7.85 14.95 -5.59
C ASN A 176 9.35 14.69 -5.84
N PRO A 177 9.89 14.98 -7.04
CA PRO A 177 11.32 14.98 -7.28
C PRO A 177 12.05 15.84 -6.23
N GLY A 178 13.27 15.44 -5.87
CA GLY A 178 14.12 16.27 -5.01
C GLY A 178 14.54 17.56 -5.70
N LYS A 179 14.98 18.55 -4.93
CA LYS A 179 15.59 19.76 -5.48
C LYS A 179 16.86 19.44 -6.26
N LYS A 180 17.12 20.18 -7.33
CA LYS A 180 18.38 20.09 -8.08
C LYS A 180 19.50 20.85 -7.36
N THR A 181 20.72 20.30 -7.40
CA THR A 181 21.94 20.96 -6.89
C THR A 181 22.97 21.07 -8.01
N LEU A 182 23.69 22.19 -8.07
CA LEU A 182 24.81 22.40 -8.97
C LEU A 182 26.08 22.68 -8.17
N ILE A 183 27.19 22.09 -8.60
CA ILE A 183 28.55 22.45 -8.20
C ILE A 183 29.35 22.60 -9.50
N THR A 184 29.92 23.78 -9.74
CA THR A 184 30.71 24.06 -10.94
C THR A 184 31.76 25.15 -10.69
N LEU A 185 32.55 25.48 -11.70
CA LEU A 185 33.49 26.60 -11.67
C LEU A 185 32.91 27.82 -12.40
N ILE A 186 33.22 29.00 -11.85
CA ILE A 186 33.08 30.29 -12.51
C ILE A 186 34.44 30.97 -12.59
N TYR A 187 34.65 31.76 -13.63
CA TYR A 187 35.94 32.29 -14.04
C TYR A 187 35.91 33.82 -14.17
N LEU A 188 37.02 34.46 -13.90
CA LEU A 188 37.23 35.90 -14.09
C LEU A 188 38.52 36.15 -14.87
N THR A 189 38.47 37.07 -15.82
CA THR A 189 39.62 37.56 -16.58
C THR A 189 39.90 39.03 -16.22
N ALA A 190 41.16 39.41 -16.01
CA ALA A 190 41.53 40.81 -15.82
C ALA A 190 42.85 41.16 -16.52
N PRO A 191 43.02 42.42 -16.98
CA PRO A 191 44.27 42.89 -17.59
C PRO A 191 45.42 42.96 -16.58
N THR A 192 46.66 42.80 -17.07
CA THR A 192 47.92 42.83 -16.30
C THR A 192 48.08 44.05 -15.39
N SER A 193 47.56 45.21 -15.80
CA SER A 193 47.64 46.47 -15.03
C SER A 193 46.70 46.54 -13.81
N GLY A 194 45.81 45.57 -13.63
CA GLY A 194 44.82 45.50 -12.55
C GLY A 194 44.99 44.30 -11.60
N ALA A 195 46.13 43.60 -11.64
CA ALA A 195 46.35 42.30 -11.01
C ALA A 195 46.43 42.29 -9.46
N THR A 196 46.39 43.47 -8.83
CA THR A 196 46.40 43.59 -7.37
C THR A 196 45.34 44.60 -6.92
N PRO A 197 44.41 44.22 -6.02
CA PRO A 197 44.34 42.96 -5.26
C PRO A 197 43.59 41.82 -5.99
N VAL A 198 43.67 40.60 -5.43
CA VAL A 198 42.82 39.46 -5.80
C VAL A 198 41.37 39.94 -5.87
N PRO A 199 40.66 39.73 -7.00
CA PRO A 199 39.27 40.15 -7.11
C PRO A 199 38.44 39.54 -6.00
N ASP A 200 37.54 40.34 -5.43
CA ASP A 200 36.57 39.82 -4.47
C ASP A 200 35.86 38.62 -5.10
N LYS A 201 35.56 37.62 -4.25
CA LYS A 201 34.60 36.56 -4.61
C LYS A 201 33.40 37.21 -5.28
N PRO A 202 32.75 36.57 -6.26
CA PRO A 202 31.65 37.18 -7.00
C PRO A 202 30.60 37.76 -6.03
N VAL A 203 30.68 39.06 -5.81
CA VAL A 203 29.75 39.80 -4.97
C VAL A 203 28.62 40.22 -5.88
N ALA A 204 27.47 39.60 -5.65
CA ALA A 204 26.24 39.93 -6.32
C ALA A 204 25.90 41.39 -6.05
N SER A 205 25.79 42.23 -7.09
CA SER A 205 25.06 43.48 -6.97
C SER A 205 23.56 43.18 -7.13
N GLY A 206 22.90 42.79 -6.03
CA GLY A 206 21.45 42.53 -5.99
C GLY A 206 21.06 41.03 -5.97
N SER A 207 19.76 40.77 -6.09
CA SER A 207 19.20 39.39 -6.10
C SER A 207 19.51 38.71 -7.43
N GLN A 208 20.29 37.63 -7.40
CA GLN A 208 20.64 36.84 -8.58
C GLN A 208 19.81 35.56 -8.63
N THR A 209 19.49 35.11 -9.83
CA THR A 209 18.80 33.84 -10.05
C THR A 209 19.61 32.98 -11.01
N TYR A 210 19.94 31.77 -10.58
CA TYR A 210 20.47 30.72 -11.45
C TYR A 210 19.31 29.94 -12.07
N SER A 211 19.35 29.70 -13.37
CA SER A 211 18.42 28.84 -14.10
C SER A 211 19.06 27.49 -14.39
N PHE A 212 18.48 26.42 -13.87
CA PHE A 212 18.93 25.04 -14.16
C PHE A 212 18.59 24.59 -15.58
N ALA A 213 17.58 25.21 -16.22
CA ALA A 213 17.22 24.89 -17.59
C ALA A 213 18.25 25.43 -18.59
N ASN A 214 18.76 26.63 -18.33
CA ASN A 214 19.63 27.33 -19.27
C ASN A 214 21.11 27.25 -18.89
N ASN A 215 21.44 26.78 -17.69
CA ASN A 215 22.77 26.86 -17.09
C ASN A 215 23.35 28.28 -17.10
N THR A 216 22.50 29.25 -16.76
CA THR A 216 22.84 30.68 -16.75
C THR A 216 22.46 31.31 -15.42
N ILE A 217 23.24 32.30 -14.99
CA ILE A 217 22.94 33.17 -13.87
C ILE A 217 22.74 34.59 -14.38
N THR A 218 21.73 35.28 -13.87
CA THR A 218 21.48 36.70 -14.18
C THR A 218 22.30 37.60 -13.26
N ASN A 219 22.79 38.72 -13.78
CA ASN A 219 23.48 39.77 -13.01
C ASN A 219 24.74 39.29 -12.26
N VAL A 220 25.46 38.31 -12.81
CA VAL A 220 26.84 38.10 -12.37
C VAL A 220 27.68 39.31 -12.76
N SER A 221 28.58 39.68 -11.86
CA SER A 221 29.65 40.64 -12.09
C SER A 221 30.57 40.18 -13.24
N ALA A 222 31.83 40.62 -13.29
CA ALA A 222 32.78 40.23 -14.36
C ALA A 222 33.10 38.71 -14.43
N TRP A 223 32.42 37.85 -13.65
CA TRP A 223 32.58 36.41 -13.61
C TRP A 223 31.70 35.69 -14.64
N SER A 224 32.20 34.59 -15.22
CA SER A 224 31.55 33.81 -16.27
C SER A 224 31.64 32.31 -15.99
N PHE A 225 30.65 31.51 -16.44
CA PHE A 225 30.76 30.04 -16.46
C PHE A 225 31.60 29.54 -17.65
N THR A 226 31.95 30.42 -18.59
CA THR A 226 32.80 30.07 -19.73
C THR A 226 34.27 30.16 -19.31
N PRO A 227 35.05 29.07 -19.44
CA PRO A 227 36.48 29.11 -19.22
C PRO A 227 37.13 30.15 -20.12
N PRO A 228 38.09 30.95 -19.63
CA PRO A 228 38.84 31.88 -20.45
C PRO A 228 39.60 31.16 -21.56
N ALA A 229 39.64 31.76 -22.75
CA ALA A 229 40.50 31.29 -23.82
C ALA A 229 41.95 31.71 -23.53
N PHE A 230 42.89 30.78 -23.72
CA PHE A 230 44.31 31.10 -23.63
C PHE A 230 44.70 32.08 -24.74
N ASP A 231 45.18 33.26 -24.36
CA ASP A 231 45.75 34.24 -25.30
C ASP A 231 47.26 34.02 -25.43
N ALA A 232 47.70 33.60 -26.62
CA ALA A 232 49.10 33.34 -26.92
C ALA A 232 49.89 34.60 -27.35
N SER A 233 49.24 35.77 -27.42
CA SER A 233 49.83 37.02 -27.90
C SER A 233 50.74 37.74 -26.89
N GLY A 234 50.79 37.27 -25.64
CA GLY A 234 51.76 37.71 -24.63
C GLY A 234 51.33 38.91 -23.77
N GLU A 235 50.09 39.36 -23.86
CA GLU A 235 49.47 40.21 -22.84
C GLU A 235 48.95 39.29 -21.72
N ASP A 236 49.75 39.06 -20.66
CA ASP A 236 49.48 38.07 -19.61
C ASP A 236 48.18 38.35 -18.78
N ALA A 237 47.01 38.08 -19.34
CA ALA A 237 45.76 38.19 -18.59
C ALA A 237 45.76 37.22 -17.39
N TYR A 238 45.45 37.72 -16.19
CA TYR A 238 45.29 36.88 -15.02
C TYR A 238 43.92 36.20 -15.04
N TYR A 239 43.90 34.93 -14.64
CA TYR A 239 42.70 34.10 -14.57
C TYR A 239 42.44 33.65 -13.14
N TRP A 240 41.23 33.89 -12.65
CA TRP A 240 40.75 33.33 -11.38
C TRP A 240 39.60 32.37 -11.66
N ALA A 241 39.51 31.32 -10.85
CA ALA A 241 38.37 30.42 -10.81
C ALA A 241 37.85 30.32 -9.38
N SER A 242 36.52 30.24 -9.23
CA SER A 242 35.85 30.04 -7.96
C SER A 242 34.84 28.90 -8.09
N ILE A 243 34.63 28.17 -6.99
CA ILE A 243 33.57 27.17 -6.92
C ILE A 243 32.24 27.89 -6.73
N PHE A 244 31.28 27.56 -7.59
CA PHE A 244 29.92 28.01 -7.52
C PHE A 244 29.02 26.84 -7.12
N THR A 245 28.27 27.01 -6.04
CA THR A 245 27.28 26.04 -5.56
C THR A 245 25.91 26.69 -5.45
N THR A 246 24.87 25.98 -5.87
CA THR A 246 23.50 26.43 -5.68
C THR A 246 22.53 25.25 -5.61
N GLU A 247 21.45 25.40 -4.86
CA GLU A 247 20.33 24.47 -4.77
C GLU A 247 19.06 25.17 -5.25
N GLU A 248 18.21 24.47 -5.99
CA GLU A 248 16.89 24.95 -6.41
C GLU A 248 16.05 25.44 -5.21
N ASP A 249 15.40 26.60 -5.35
CA ASP A 249 14.64 27.20 -4.24
C ASP A 249 13.47 26.31 -3.82
N THR A 250 12.76 25.78 -4.82
CA THR A 250 11.66 24.83 -4.68
C THR A 250 11.88 23.68 -5.66
N ALA A 251 11.57 22.45 -5.25
CA ALA A 251 11.66 21.29 -6.15
C ALA A 251 10.88 21.55 -7.45
N GLU A 252 11.54 21.33 -8.60
CA GLU A 252 11.02 21.60 -9.95
C GLU A 252 10.70 23.07 -10.27
N GLY A 253 11.16 24.01 -9.45
CA GLY A 253 11.04 25.45 -9.74
C GLY A 253 11.89 25.92 -10.93
N GLY A 254 12.90 25.14 -11.30
CA GLY A 254 13.84 25.42 -12.40
C GLY A 254 14.87 26.51 -12.08
N SER A 255 14.83 27.09 -10.88
CA SER A 255 15.69 28.21 -10.49
C SER A 255 16.15 28.16 -9.04
N ALA A 256 17.26 28.84 -8.77
CA ALA A 256 17.78 29.08 -7.44
C ALA A 256 18.09 30.55 -7.23
N THR A 257 17.73 31.09 -6.07
CA THR A 257 18.12 32.42 -5.62
C THR A 257 19.52 32.34 -5.04
N VAL A 258 20.46 33.00 -5.70
CA VAL A 258 21.87 32.97 -5.34
C VAL A 258 22.13 34.18 -4.43
N THR A 259 22.28 33.91 -3.14
CA THR A 259 22.68 34.94 -2.17
C THR A 259 24.20 34.95 -2.08
N ALA A 260 24.83 36.12 -2.19
CA ALA A 260 26.28 36.25 -2.01
C ALA A 260 26.67 35.74 -0.62
N SER A 261 27.51 34.70 -0.55
CA SER A 261 28.15 34.29 0.71
C SER A 261 29.50 34.91 0.82
#